data_AF-A0A7J6UIV9-F1
#
_entry.id   AF-A0A7J6UIV9-F1
#
_cell.length_a   1.000
_cell.length_b   1.000
_cell.length_c   1.000
_cell.angle_alpha   90.00
_cell.angle_beta   90.00
_cell.angle_gamma   90.00
#
_symmetry.space_group_name_H-M   'P 1'
#
loop_
_entity.id
_entity.type
_entity.pdbx_description
1 polymer ?
#
loop_
_entity_poly.entity_id
_entity_poly.type
_entity_poly.pdbx_seq_one_letter_code
_entity_poly.pdbx_strand_id
1 'polypeptide(L)'
;MLQLPAPLFSEAEDSPQRIVPNTINANSRLKSFYIKNVIPLVCRPGEEESSASLGASVVRDVTALQAMSRRIHYGKLVAEAKFQANTELYSQLIRAQDADGLMDLLTDSAVEEKLLLRVREKARAYGRDIKTGGSEAAVNDSALKVDPDTVVLAYRELMIPLTKEVQVAYLLRRLDSLVIAVTAGWARVAAVEYTTGNPLNSSPRAINAKAHAAELKVHDSVKSVFDDVASGAVSFGVVPLDSSVTGVDIQTLGALIDSHRPNGADLVVCDQISLQPSYAVISQPVKSGRPIPLTKASRVITTSMASEYCRGQISEVPGIKIHLVDTYFEAVEKLIETVKEDPKAVAVIPTPYLYEMIEDYDQDFKSIIIPNADLDNVKLQFGILRRPLANSSATGSDRTLIAFNVNHRHGSLMGALDCFRSSQVNLSSLHSFPASTGFDFVAIADGHPDDKQTQDALALLTGSRGGNDDRPNWAKVEYWAVFMSAKKTAESEGNDMIFCNFITTWIGILPLHTAAVDAMLVE
;
A
#
# COMPACT_ATOMS: atom_id res chain seq x y z
N MET A 1 30.34 -15.44 2.69
CA MET A 1 29.21 -15.03 1.84
C MET A 1 29.74 -14.79 0.44
N LEU A 2 29.34 -15.61 -0.54
CA LEU A 2 29.72 -15.43 -1.94
C LEU A 2 28.93 -14.24 -2.50
N GLN A 3 29.59 -13.11 -2.74
CA GLN A 3 29.00 -11.97 -3.44
C GLN A 3 28.76 -12.34 -4.90
N LEU A 4 27.50 -12.32 -5.32
CA LEU A 4 27.14 -12.45 -6.73
C LEU A 4 27.70 -11.24 -7.52
N PRO A 5 28.14 -11.44 -8.77
CA PRO A 5 28.61 -10.34 -9.61
C PRO A 5 27.50 -9.32 -9.87
N ALA A 6 27.89 -8.05 -10.00
CA ALA A 6 26.96 -6.97 -10.31
C ALA A 6 26.18 -7.28 -11.60
N PRO A 7 24.86 -7.03 -11.64
CA PRO A 7 24.04 -7.30 -12.82
C PRO A 7 24.61 -6.55 -14.04
N LEU A 8 24.78 -7.29 -15.15
CA LEU A 8 25.33 -6.79 -16.41
C LEU A 8 24.47 -5.72 -17.09
N PHE A 9 23.21 -5.63 -16.69
CA PHE A 9 22.29 -4.60 -17.16
C PHE A 9 22.02 -3.64 -16.00
N SER A 10 22.42 -2.37 -16.16
CA SER A 10 21.80 -1.30 -15.38
C SER A 10 20.31 -1.35 -15.69
N GLU A 11 19.45 -1.42 -14.68
CA GLU A 11 18.02 -1.14 -14.88
C GLU A 11 17.95 0.16 -15.69
N ALA A 12 17.39 0.10 -16.90
CA ALA A 12 17.38 1.23 -17.79
C ALA A 12 16.67 2.39 -17.05
N GLU A 13 17.44 3.41 -16.65
CA GLU A 13 16.98 4.59 -15.91
C GLU A 13 15.89 5.37 -16.66
N ASP A 14 15.62 5.00 -17.92
CA ASP A 14 14.75 5.65 -18.89
C ASP A 14 13.72 4.72 -19.55
N SER A 15 13.20 3.70 -18.85
CA SER A 15 11.95 3.09 -19.34
C SER A 15 10.81 4.07 -19.07
N PRO A 16 10.20 4.72 -20.10
CA PRO A 16 9.09 5.63 -19.86
C PRO A 16 8.02 4.88 -19.10
N GLN A 17 7.58 5.40 -17.95
CA GLN A 17 6.46 4.83 -17.20
C GLN A 17 5.24 4.79 -18.13
N ARG A 18 4.96 3.61 -18.69
CA ARG A 18 3.88 3.42 -19.68
C ARG A 18 2.49 3.36 -19.03
N ILE A 19 2.39 3.42 -17.69
CA ILE A 19 1.12 3.39 -16.98
C ILE A 19 1.14 4.51 -15.95
N VAL A 20 0.07 5.31 -15.90
CA VAL A 20 -0.10 6.32 -14.85
C VAL A 20 -0.31 5.64 -13.51
N PRO A 21 0.38 6.05 -12.44
CA PRO A 21 0.21 5.47 -11.11
C PRO A 21 -1.26 5.46 -10.67
N ASN A 22 -1.73 4.30 -10.19
CA ASN A 22 -3.13 4.09 -9.84
C ASN A 22 -3.28 2.99 -8.79
N THR A 23 -4.42 2.99 -8.10
CA THR A 23 -4.74 2.08 -6.99
C THR A 23 -5.68 0.93 -7.39
N ILE A 24 -5.91 0.75 -8.69
CA ILE A 24 -6.94 -0.18 -9.20
C ILE A 24 -6.48 -1.62 -9.03
N ASN A 25 -7.28 -2.40 -8.30
CA ASN A 25 -6.98 -3.77 -7.94
C ASN A 25 -8.24 -4.64 -7.99
N ALA A 26 -8.26 -5.64 -8.87
CA ALA A 26 -9.38 -6.58 -9.03
C ALA A 26 -9.18 -7.92 -8.29
N ASN A 27 -8.13 -8.05 -7.47
CA ASN A 27 -7.72 -9.33 -6.89
C ASN A 27 -8.73 -9.92 -5.90
N SER A 28 -9.44 -9.09 -5.13
CA SER A 28 -10.47 -9.56 -4.18
C SER A 28 -11.58 -10.29 -4.94
N ARG A 29 -12.12 -9.66 -5.97
CA ARG A 29 -13.19 -10.18 -6.81
C ARG A 29 -12.74 -11.39 -7.63
N LEU A 30 -11.51 -11.37 -8.17
CA LEU A 30 -10.89 -12.52 -8.82
C LEU A 30 -10.81 -13.72 -7.87
N LYS A 31 -10.33 -13.53 -6.63
CA LYS A 31 -10.23 -14.59 -5.63
C LYS A 31 -11.61 -15.17 -5.30
N SER A 32 -12.60 -14.31 -5.04
CA SER A 32 -13.96 -14.74 -4.73
C SER A 32 -14.58 -15.57 -5.85
N PHE A 33 -14.43 -15.12 -7.10
CA PHE A 33 -14.97 -15.85 -8.24
C PHE A 33 -14.22 -17.17 -8.48
N TYR A 34 -12.89 -17.18 -8.37
CA TYR A 34 -12.08 -18.38 -8.51
C TYR A 34 -12.54 -19.48 -7.54
N ILE A 35 -12.72 -19.13 -6.27
CA ILE A 35 -13.15 -20.08 -5.23
C ILE A 35 -14.58 -20.56 -5.48
N LYS A 36 -15.51 -19.65 -5.81
CA LYS A 36 -16.93 -19.99 -5.91
C LYS A 36 -17.31 -20.68 -7.22
N ASN A 37 -16.60 -20.41 -8.31
CA ASN A 37 -17.01 -20.84 -9.65
C ASN A 37 -15.95 -21.69 -10.35
N VAL A 38 -14.66 -21.37 -10.24
CA VAL A 38 -13.61 -22.11 -10.97
C VAL A 38 -13.27 -23.42 -10.27
N ILE A 39 -13.05 -23.40 -8.94
CA ILE A 39 -12.74 -24.62 -8.18
C ILE A 39 -13.83 -25.70 -8.34
N PRO A 40 -15.14 -25.40 -8.19
CA PRO A 40 -16.18 -26.41 -8.33
C PRO A 40 -16.34 -26.99 -9.74
N LEU A 41 -15.91 -26.24 -10.78
CA LEU A 41 -15.94 -26.72 -12.16
C LEU A 41 -14.76 -27.62 -12.51
N VAL A 42 -13.65 -27.50 -11.78
CA VAL A 42 -12.41 -28.25 -12.04
C VAL A 42 -12.28 -29.47 -11.13
N CYS A 43 -12.69 -29.36 -9.88
CA CYS A 43 -12.64 -30.45 -8.89
C CYS A 43 -13.91 -31.32 -8.97
N ARG A 44 -13.74 -32.64 -9.11
CA ARG A 44 -14.88 -33.58 -9.09
C ARG A 44 -15.36 -33.79 -7.64
N PRO A 45 -16.68 -33.95 -7.40
CA PRO A 45 -17.19 -34.28 -6.07
C PRO A 45 -16.61 -35.63 -5.60
N GLY A 46 -15.96 -35.65 -4.42
CA GLY A 46 -15.45 -36.88 -3.79
C GLY A 46 -13.93 -37.12 -3.84
N GLU A 47 -13.13 -36.23 -4.45
CA GLU A 47 -11.65 -36.31 -4.42
C GLU A 47 -11.03 -35.71 -3.13
N GLU A 48 -11.86 -35.29 -2.17
CA GLU A 48 -11.47 -34.60 -0.94
C GLU A 48 -10.66 -35.46 0.06
N GLU A 49 -10.71 -36.79 -0.06
CA GLU A 49 -10.14 -37.72 0.92
C GLU A 49 -8.64 -38.03 0.73
N SER A 50 -8.00 -37.58 -0.37
CA SER A 50 -6.55 -37.79 -0.56
C SER A 50 -5.73 -36.68 0.12
N SER A 51 -5.60 -36.77 1.45
CA SER A 51 -4.89 -35.81 2.32
C SER A 51 -3.40 -35.60 1.98
N ALA A 52 -2.81 -36.42 1.11
CA ALA A 52 -1.39 -36.38 0.78
C ALA A 52 -0.98 -35.27 -0.22
N SER A 53 -1.91 -34.51 -0.79
CA SER A 53 -1.61 -33.55 -1.88
C SER A 53 -2.17 -32.12 -1.73
N LEU A 54 -2.84 -31.81 -0.61
CA LEU A 54 -3.45 -30.49 -0.35
C LEU A 54 -2.45 -29.33 -0.48
N GLY A 55 -1.25 -29.47 0.09
CA GLY A 55 -0.21 -28.43 0.01
C GLY A 55 0.23 -28.15 -1.44
N ALA A 56 0.35 -29.18 -2.26
CA ALA A 56 0.67 -29.02 -3.67
C ALA A 56 -0.47 -28.32 -4.43
N SER A 57 -1.74 -28.65 -4.14
CA SER A 57 -2.91 -27.99 -4.74
C SER A 57 -2.97 -26.50 -4.40
N VAL A 58 -2.69 -26.13 -3.15
CA VAL A 58 -2.74 -24.72 -2.73
C VAL A 58 -1.66 -23.88 -3.42
N VAL A 59 -0.41 -24.36 -3.50
CA VAL A 59 0.67 -23.65 -4.22
C VAL A 59 0.31 -23.42 -5.69
N ARG A 60 -0.40 -24.38 -6.25
CA ARG A 60 -0.90 -24.41 -7.61
C ARG A 60 -2.04 -23.41 -7.85
N ASP A 61 -3.00 -23.33 -6.93
CA ASP A 61 -4.05 -22.30 -6.95
C ASP A 61 -3.47 -20.89 -6.82
N VAL A 62 -2.48 -20.70 -5.93
CA VAL A 62 -1.79 -19.41 -5.78
C VAL A 62 -1.11 -19.02 -7.09
N THR A 63 -0.44 -19.95 -7.77
CA THR A 63 0.22 -19.70 -9.06
C THR A 63 -0.79 -19.31 -10.15
N ALA A 64 -1.93 -20.01 -10.20
CA ALA A 64 -3.01 -19.72 -11.15
C ALA A 64 -3.62 -18.34 -10.90
N LEU A 65 -3.95 -18.02 -9.64
CA LEU A 65 -4.47 -16.71 -9.24
C LEU A 65 -3.50 -15.57 -9.56
N GLN A 66 -2.20 -15.76 -9.31
CA GLN A 66 -1.18 -14.77 -9.68
C GLN A 66 -1.10 -14.56 -11.20
N ALA A 67 -1.21 -15.62 -11.99
CA ALA A 67 -1.20 -15.51 -13.45
C ALA A 67 -2.45 -14.81 -13.99
N MET A 68 -3.64 -15.15 -13.47
CA MET A 68 -4.89 -14.47 -13.81
C MET A 68 -4.84 -13.00 -13.41
N SER A 69 -4.36 -12.71 -12.20
CA SER A 69 -4.18 -11.35 -11.69
C SER A 69 -3.28 -10.53 -12.62
N ARG A 70 -2.09 -11.04 -12.97
CA ARG A 70 -1.19 -10.36 -13.93
C ARG A 70 -1.89 -10.09 -15.26
N ARG A 71 -2.57 -11.08 -15.83
CA ARG A 71 -3.24 -10.95 -17.13
C ARG A 71 -4.36 -9.90 -17.12
N ILE A 72 -5.14 -9.84 -16.05
CA ILE A 72 -6.21 -8.86 -15.85
C ILE A 72 -5.61 -7.45 -15.70
N HIS A 73 -4.58 -7.29 -14.86
CA HIS A 73 -3.98 -5.98 -14.60
C HIS A 73 -3.08 -5.49 -15.73
N TYR A 74 -2.53 -6.37 -16.57
CA TYR A 74 -1.93 -5.99 -17.86
C TYR A 74 -2.94 -5.40 -18.83
N GLY A 75 -4.25 -5.53 -18.57
CA GLY A 75 -5.28 -4.75 -19.23
C GLY A 75 -4.97 -3.25 -19.21
N LYS A 76 -4.34 -2.72 -18.15
CA LYS A 76 -3.94 -1.31 -18.06
C LYS A 76 -2.98 -0.86 -19.17
N LEU A 77 -2.04 -1.72 -19.58
CA LEU A 77 -1.13 -1.44 -20.70
C LEU A 77 -1.89 -1.38 -22.03
N VAL A 78 -2.87 -2.27 -22.20
CA VAL A 78 -3.73 -2.29 -23.39
C VAL A 78 -4.61 -1.04 -23.43
N ALA A 79 -5.17 -0.64 -22.29
CA ALA A 79 -5.92 0.61 -22.17
C ALA A 79 -5.05 1.82 -22.52
N GLU A 80 -3.79 1.86 -22.07
CA GLU A 80 -2.87 2.93 -22.44
C GLU A 80 -2.61 2.96 -23.96
N ALA A 81 -2.31 1.81 -24.57
CA ALA A 81 -2.09 1.75 -26.01
C ALA A 81 -3.32 2.25 -26.79
N LYS A 82 -4.53 1.87 -26.36
CA LYS A 82 -5.78 2.35 -26.96
C LYS A 82 -6.01 3.85 -26.74
N PHE A 83 -5.70 4.37 -25.55
CA PHE A 83 -5.76 5.79 -25.25
C PHE A 83 -4.79 6.60 -26.12
N GLN A 84 -3.56 6.13 -26.29
CA GLN A 84 -2.56 6.79 -27.14
C GLN A 84 -2.96 6.77 -28.62
N ALA A 85 -3.58 5.70 -29.09
CA ALA A 85 -4.07 5.60 -30.46
C ALA A 85 -5.22 6.57 -30.77
N ASN A 86 -6.06 6.94 -29.79
CA ASN A 86 -7.17 7.87 -29.99
C ASN A 86 -7.41 8.80 -28.78
N THR A 87 -6.41 9.63 -28.48
CA THR A 87 -6.38 10.43 -27.24
C THR A 87 -7.55 11.39 -27.11
N GLU A 88 -8.01 12.01 -28.19
CA GLU A 88 -9.10 12.99 -28.15
C GLU A 88 -10.44 12.36 -27.72
N LEU A 89 -10.84 11.25 -28.36
CA LEU A 89 -12.10 10.58 -28.07
C LEU A 89 -12.11 10.00 -26.65
N TYR A 90 -11.05 9.28 -26.27
CA TYR A 90 -10.95 8.75 -24.91
C TYR A 90 -10.93 9.87 -23.88
N SER A 91 -10.22 10.98 -24.12
CA SER A 91 -10.20 12.11 -23.18
C SER A 91 -11.57 12.75 -22.99
N GLN A 92 -12.40 12.82 -24.04
CA GLN A 92 -13.77 13.32 -23.94
C GLN A 92 -14.64 12.41 -23.05
N LEU A 93 -14.60 11.09 -23.30
CA LEU A 93 -15.35 10.11 -22.51
C LEU A 93 -14.89 10.07 -21.04
N ILE A 94 -13.58 10.16 -20.80
CA ILE A 94 -13.01 10.20 -19.44
C ILE A 94 -13.46 11.46 -18.69
N ARG A 95 -13.40 12.64 -19.32
CA ARG A 95 -13.88 13.89 -18.69
C ARG A 95 -15.39 13.89 -18.43
N ALA A 96 -16.15 13.23 -19.30
CA ALA A 96 -17.59 13.04 -19.12
C ALA A 96 -17.94 11.96 -18.07
N GLN A 97 -16.95 11.22 -17.55
CA GLN A 97 -17.13 10.07 -16.66
C GLN A 97 -18.05 8.99 -17.26
N ASP A 98 -18.01 8.82 -18.58
CA ASP A 98 -18.85 7.89 -19.31
C ASP A 98 -18.23 6.48 -19.32
N ALA A 99 -18.50 5.72 -18.25
CA ALA A 99 -18.01 4.36 -18.09
C ALA A 99 -18.56 3.41 -19.18
N ASP A 100 -19.82 3.59 -19.58
CA ASP A 100 -20.48 2.74 -20.57
C ASP A 100 -19.91 3.01 -21.98
N GLY A 101 -19.74 4.28 -22.34
CA GLY A 101 -19.09 4.66 -23.60
C GLY A 101 -17.64 4.16 -23.70
N LEU A 102 -16.89 4.16 -22.60
CA LEU A 102 -15.55 3.55 -22.55
C LEU A 102 -15.61 2.03 -22.69
N MET A 103 -16.58 1.36 -22.06
CA MET A 103 -16.76 -0.09 -22.13
C MET A 103 -17.11 -0.55 -23.55
N ASP A 104 -17.97 0.19 -24.24
CA ASP A 104 -18.34 -0.04 -25.63
C ASP A 104 -17.14 0.14 -26.56
N LEU A 105 -16.39 1.23 -26.39
CA LEU A 105 -15.20 1.52 -27.19
C LEU A 105 -14.07 0.49 -26.98
N LEU A 106 -14.00 -0.11 -25.79
CA LEU A 106 -13.05 -1.17 -25.47
C LEU A 106 -13.47 -2.55 -26.00
N THR A 107 -14.76 -2.75 -26.29
CA THR A 107 -15.33 -4.04 -26.68
C THR A 107 -15.18 -4.28 -28.17
N ASP A 108 -14.49 -5.38 -28.52
CA ASP A 108 -14.43 -5.89 -29.88
C ASP A 108 -14.82 -7.36 -29.86
N SER A 109 -16.09 -7.63 -30.17
CA SER A 109 -16.66 -8.97 -30.13
C SER A 109 -15.99 -9.94 -31.09
N ALA A 110 -15.47 -9.46 -32.23
CA ALA A 110 -14.79 -10.31 -33.20
C ALA A 110 -13.39 -10.73 -32.71
N VAL A 111 -12.67 -9.83 -32.03
CA VAL A 111 -11.40 -10.15 -31.38
C VAL A 111 -11.61 -11.09 -30.19
N GLU A 112 -12.67 -10.89 -29.41
CA GLU A 112 -13.02 -11.77 -28.29
C GLU A 112 -13.39 -13.18 -28.74
N GLU A 113 -14.15 -13.33 -29.82
CA GLU A 113 -14.50 -14.63 -30.37
C GLU A 113 -13.25 -15.39 -30.87
N LYS A 114 -12.36 -14.71 -31.60
CA LYS A 114 -11.07 -15.26 -32.01
C LYS A 114 -10.20 -15.66 -30.82
N LEU A 115 -10.20 -14.86 -29.75
CA LEU A 115 -9.50 -15.18 -28.51
C LEU A 115 -10.04 -16.47 -27.88
N LEU A 116 -11.36 -16.63 -27.79
CA LEU A 116 -11.99 -17.83 -27.22
C LEU A 116 -11.70 -19.09 -28.05
N LEU A 117 -11.71 -18.99 -29.39
CA LEU A 117 -11.31 -20.10 -30.27
C LEU A 117 -9.86 -20.52 -30.00
N ARG A 118 -8.94 -19.56 -29.88
CA ARG A 118 -7.53 -19.83 -29.56
C ARG A 118 -7.35 -20.44 -28.17
N VAL A 119 -8.11 -19.97 -27.18
CA VAL A 119 -8.10 -20.54 -25.82
C VAL A 119 -8.54 -22.00 -25.86
N ARG A 120 -9.58 -22.32 -26.64
CA ARG A 120 -10.08 -23.69 -26.83
C ARG A 120 -9.02 -24.60 -27.45
N GLU A 121 -8.37 -24.17 -28.52
CA GLU A 121 -7.32 -24.93 -29.20
C GLU A 121 -6.13 -25.20 -28.28
N LYS A 122 -5.71 -24.19 -27.51
CA LYS A 122 -4.63 -24.37 -26.53
C LYS A 122 -5.05 -25.31 -25.40
N ALA A 123 -6.26 -25.16 -24.85
CA ALA A 123 -6.74 -26.07 -23.81
C ALA A 123 -6.73 -27.52 -24.30
N ARG A 124 -7.12 -27.76 -25.57
CA ARG A 124 -7.00 -29.06 -26.22
C ARG A 124 -5.55 -29.54 -26.38
N ALA A 125 -4.64 -28.65 -26.77
CA ALA A 125 -3.22 -29.01 -26.96
C ALA A 125 -2.54 -29.37 -25.63
N TYR A 126 -2.76 -28.56 -24.59
CA TYR A 126 -2.14 -28.73 -23.29
C TYR A 126 -2.86 -29.75 -22.38
N GLY A 127 -4.11 -30.09 -22.67
CA GLY A 127 -4.90 -31.09 -21.95
C GLY A 127 -4.53 -32.53 -22.28
N ARG A 128 -3.58 -32.75 -23.21
CA ARG A 128 -3.11 -34.07 -23.65
C ARG A 128 -1.86 -34.50 -22.90
N ASP A 129 -1.74 -35.80 -22.62
CA ASP A 129 -0.45 -36.40 -22.25
C ASP A 129 0.39 -36.66 -23.50
N ILE A 130 1.61 -36.15 -23.53
CA ILE A 130 2.57 -36.44 -24.61
C ILE A 130 3.09 -37.86 -24.39
N LYS A 131 2.52 -38.85 -25.10
CA LYS A 131 3.10 -40.20 -25.16
C LYS A 131 4.22 -40.21 -26.18
N THR A 132 5.46 -40.35 -25.73
CA THR A 132 6.62 -40.62 -26.58
C THR A 132 6.52 -42.04 -27.15
N GLY A 133 6.12 -42.17 -28.42
CA GLY A 133 6.22 -43.41 -29.19
C GLY A 133 4.92 -44.18 -29.41
N GLY A 134 3.96 -43.60 -30.12
CA GLY A 134 2.80 -44.33 -30.65
C GLY A 134 2.05 -43.50 -31.70
N SER A 135 1.73 -44.11 -32.84
CA SER A 135 1.17 -43.47 -34.04
C SER A 135 -0.08 -42.61 -33.79
N GLU A 136 -0.28 -41.62 -34.66
CA GLU A 136 -1.46 -40.75 -34.79
C GLU A 136 -2.77 -41.55 -35.00
N ALA A 137 -3.28 -42.19 -33.94
CA ALA A 137 -4.57 -42.86 -33.95
C ALA A 137 -5.62 -41.98 -33.27
N ALA A 138 -6.67 -41.67 -34.04
CA ALA A 138 -7.97 -41.10 -33.69
C ALA A 138 -8.14 -40.41 -32.32
N VAL A 139 -8.38 -39.11 -32.39
CA VAL A 139 -8.68 -38.17 -31.30
C VAL A 139 -9.92 -38.64 -30.51
N ASN A 140 -9.72 -39.23 -29.34
CA ASN A 140 -10.78 -39.37 -28.33
C ASN A 140 -10.70 -38.18 -27.36
N ASP A 141 -11.66 -37.24 -27.46
CA ASP A 141 -11.82 -36.10 -26.53
C ASP A 141 -12.07 -36.57 -25.07
N SER A 142 -12.33 -37.86 -24.83
CA SER A 142 -12.56 -38.45 -23.50
C SER A 142 -11.32 -38.66 -22.63
N ALA A 143 -10.12 -38.30 -23.11
CA ALA A 143 -8.85 -38.48 -22.38
C ALA A 143 -8.18 -37.15 -21.98
N LEU A 144 -8.88 -36.02 -22.11
CA LEU A 144 -8.35 -34.70 -21.72
C LEU A 144 -8.39 -34.52 -20.20
N LYS A 145 -7.29 -34.03 -19.61
CA LYS A 145 -7.19 -33.74 -18.17
C LYS A 145 -8.20 -32.67 -17.71
N VAL A 146 -8.53 -31.74 -18.60
CA VAL A 146 -9.46 -30.65 -18.35
C VAL A 146 -10.32 -30.48 -19.60
N ASP A 147 -11.63 -30.32 -19.40
CA ASP A 147 -12.55 -30.01 -20.48
C ASP A 147 -12.23 -28.62 -21.07
N PRO A 148 -11.89 -28.52 -22.38
CA PRO A 148 -11.66 -27.25 -23.05
C PRO A 148 -12.84 -26.28 -22.96
N ASP A 149 -14.07 -26.78 -22.91
CA ASP A 149 -15.28 -25.95 -22.79
C ASP A 149 -15.31 -25.20 -21.44
N THR A 150 -14.93 -25.87 -20.36
CA THR A 150 -14.84 -25.27 -19.02
C THR A 150 -13.82 -24.12 -18.97
N VAL A 151 -12.68 -24.27 -19.67
CA VAL A 151 -11.67 -23.20 -19.73
C VAL A 151 -12.17 -22.01 -20.54
N VAL A 152 -12.86 -22.26 -21.66
CA VAL A 152 -13.47 -21.21 -22.49
C VAL A 152 -14.54 -20.45 -21.70
N LEU A 153 -15.38 -21.17 -20.94
CA LEU A 153 -16.39 -20.57 -20.07
C LEU A 153 -15.76 -19.65 -19.02
N ALA A 154 -14.71 -20.11 -18.34
CA ALA A 154 -13.98 -19.27 -17.39
C ALA A 154 -13.39 -18.02 -18.05
N TYR A 155 -12.88 -18.12 -19.29
CA TYR A 155 -12.38 -16.94 -20.01
C TYR A 155 -13.49 -15.95 -20.36
N ARG A 156 -14.63 -16.46 -20.85
CA ARG A 156 -15.80 -15.67 -21.27
C ARG A 156 -16.45 -14.96 -20.09
N GLU A 157 -16.68 -15.67 -18.98
CA GLU A 157 -17.45 -15.17 -17.84
C GLU A 157 -16.59 -14.43 -16.81
N LEU A 158 -15.28 -14.67 -16.76
CA LEU A 158 -14.39 -14.08 -15.75
C LEU A 158 -13.30 -13.20 -16.33
N MET A 159 -12.43 -13.79 -17.17
CA MET A 159 -11.18 -13.12 -17.56
C MET A 159 -11.45 -11.89 -18.43
N ILE A 160 -12.29 -12.02 -19.45
CA ILE A 160 -12.61 -10.92 -20.36
C ILE A 160 -13.36 -9.79 -19.60
N PRO A 161 -14.45 -10.06 -18.87
CA PRO A 161 -15.17 -9.00 -18.14
C PRO A 161 -14.30 -8.27 -17.12
N LEU A 162 -13.58 -8.99 -16.24
CA LEU A 162 -12.72 -8.35 -15.24
C LEU A 162 -11.58 -7.54 -15.89
N THR A 163 -11.02 -8.00 -17.01
CA THR A 163 -9.99 -7.24 -17.72
C THR A 163 -10.54 -5.93 -18.25
N LYS A 164 -11.74 -5.94 -18.85
CA LYS A 164 -12.39 -4.72 -19.35
C LYS A 164 -12.75 -3.75 -18.23
N GLU A 165 -13.28 -4.25 -17.11
CA GLU A 165 -13.57 -3.41 -15.96
C GLU A 165 -12.31 -2.73 -15.41
N VAL A 166 -11.19 -3.45 -15.34
CA VAL A 166 -9.91 -2.85 -14.94
C VAL A 166 -9.43 -1.80 -15.95
N GLN A 167 -9.67 -2.01 -17.24
CA GLN A 167 -9.36 -1.04 -18.29
C GLN A 167 -10.22 0.23 -18.15
N VAL A 168 -11.53 0.09 -18.00
CA VAL A 168 -12.45 1.23 -17.80
C VAL A 168 -12.11 1.99 -16.52
N ALA A 169 -11.94 1.28 -15.40
CA ALA A 169 -11.57 1.88 -14.13
C ALA A 169 -10.23 2.64 -14.21
N TYR A 170 -9.28 2.14 -15.01
CA TYR A 170 -8.01 2.81 -15.29
C TYR A 170 -8.20 4.07 -16.12
N LEU A 171 -8.94 3.98 -17.22
CA LEU A 171 -9.19 5.12 -18.12
C LEU A 171 -9.95 6.25 -17.42
N LEU A 172 -10.97 5.94 -16.62
CA LEU A 172 -11.74 6.94 -15.87
C LEU A 172 -10.87 7.78 -14.92
N ARG A 173 -9.76 7.22 -14.43
CA ARG A 173 -8.81 7.88 -13.54
C ARG A 173 -7.52 8.31 -14.24
N ARG A 174 -7.44 8.15 -15.56
CA ARG A 174 -6.22 8.35 -16.35
C ARG A 174 -5.87 9.83 -16.52
N LEU A 175 -6.87 10.69 -16.51
CA LEU A 175 -6.71 12.15 -16.62
C LEU A 175 -6.65 12.83 -15.25
N ASP A 176 -6.88 12.10 -14.16
CA ASP A 176 -6.75 12.65 -12.82
C ASP A 176 -5.27 12.90 -12.56
N SER A 177 -4.89 14.16 -12.30
CA SER A 177 -3.64 14.40 -11.60
C SER A 177 -3.80 13.75 -10.22
N LEU A 178 -2.87 12.89 -9.84
CA LEU A 178 -2.94 12.25 -8.54
C LEU A 178 -2.63 13.30 -7.48
N VAL A 179 -3.64 14.02 -7.00
CA VAL A 179 -3.47 15.01 -5.93
C VAL A 179 -3.46 14.26 -4.59
N ILE A 180 -2.40 14.44 -3.81
CA ILE A 180 -2.24 13.80 -2.50
C ILE A 180 -2.13 14.90 -1.46
N ALA A 181 -3.00 14.86 -0.45
CA ALA A 181 -2.83 15.70 0.74
C ALA A 181 -1.82 15.04 1.69
N VAL A 182 -0.83 15.79 2.14
CA VAL A 182 0.21 15.27 3.05
C VAL A 182 0.45 16.26 4.18
N THR A 183 0.83 15.75 5.35
CA THR A 183 1.43 16.61 6.38
C THR A 183 2.87 16.97 6.01
N ALA A 184 3.40 18.05 6.58
CA ALA A 184 4.81 18.42 6.42
C ALA A 184 5.78 17.30 6.88
N GLY A 185 7.06 17.41 6.47
CA GLY A 185 8.12 16.51 6.90
C GLY A 185 8.08 15.12 6.23
N TRP A 186 8.21 14.05 7.00
CA TRP A 186 8.39 12.70 6.45
C TRP A 186 7.14 12.14 5.72
N ALA A 187 5.94 12.67 5.97
CA ALA A 187 4.73 12.22 5.27
C ALA A 187 4.77 12.54 3.75
N ARG A 188 5.44 13.62 3.36
CA ARG A 188 5.69 13.95 1.94
C ARG A 188 6.54 12.86 1.27
N VAL A 189 7.60 12.41 1.96
CA VAL A 189 8.47 11.32 1.48
C VAL A 189 7.67 10.02 1.38
N ALA A 190 6.84 9.74 2.38
CA ALA A 190 5.96 8.57 2.39
C ALA A 190 4.99 8.56 1.21
N ALA A 191 4.40 9.71 0.87
CA ALA A 191 3.50 9.83 -0.27
C ALA A 191 4.21 9.53 -1.60
N VAL A 192 5.42 10.05 -1.80
CA VAL A 192 6.18 9.78 -3.03
C VAL A 192 6.66 8.34 -3.09
N GLU A 193 7.14 7.76 -1.98
CA GLU A 193 7.56 6.36 -1.94
C GLU A 193 6.38 5.40 -2.17
N TYR A 194 5.23 5.69 -1.56
CA TYR A 194 4.00 4.92 -1.74
C TYR A 194 3.50 4.95 -3.19
N THR A 195 3.60 6.09 -3.87
CA THR A 195 3.15 6.23 -5.26
C THR A 195 4.12 5.68 -6.28
N THR A 196 5.42 5.83 -6.04
CA THR A 196 6.46 5.43 -7.00
C THR A 196 6.96 4.00 -6.79
N GLY A 197 6.75 3.44 -5.59
CA GLY A 197 7.25 2.11 -5.20
C GLY A 197 8.77 2.06 -4.99
N ASN A 198 9.46 3.20 -5.02
CA ASN A 198 10.91 3.29 -4.94
C ASN A 198 11.35 3.96 -3.63
N PRO A 199 12.23 3.33 -2.83
CA PRO A 199 12.71 3.88 -1.57
C PRO A 199 13.57 5.13 -1.80
N LEU A 200 13.05 6.29 -1.40
CA LEU A 200 13.68 7.59 -1.65
C LEU A 200 14.91 7.86 -0.77
N ASN A 201 15.01 7.13 0.35
CA ASN A 201 16.16 7.20 1.26
C ASN A 201 17.48 6.73 0.62
N SER A 202 17.43 5.97 -0.48
CA SER A 202 18.61 5.40 -1.15
C SER A 202 19.14 6.24 -2.32
N SER A 203 18.29 7.04 -2.98
CA SER A 203 18.68 7.92 -4.08
C SER A 203 17.89 9.23 -4.04
N PRO A 204 18.44 10.26 -3.37
CA PRO A 204 17.75 11.54 -3.17
C PRO A 204 17.56 12.38 -4.45
N ARG A 205 18.04 11.93 -5.62
CA ARG A 205 17.71 12.47 -6.96
C ARG A 205 16.28 12.16 -7.41
N ALA A 206 15.58 11.23 -6.78
CA ALA A 206 14.30 10.72 -7.25
C ALA A 206 13.09 11.62 -6.97
N ILE A 207 13.20 12.62 -6.09
CA ILE A 207 12.08 13.52 -5.75
C ILE A 207 11.77 14.45 -6.93
N ASN A 208 12.80 15.04 -7.56
CA ASN A 208 12.61 15.99 -8.67
C ASN A 208 12.53 15.31 -10.04
N ALA A 209 13.19 14.16 -10.23
CA ALA A 209 13.17 13.46 -11.53
C ALA A 209 11.83 12.78 -11.86
N LYS A 210 10.90 12.64 -10.90
CA LYS A 210 9.57 12.01 -11.09
C LYS A 210 8.39 12.90 -10.69
N ALA A 211 8.58 14.22 -10.58
CA ALA A 211 7.54 15.21 -10.27
C ALA A 211 6.42 15.35 -11.32
N HIS A 212 6.28 14.40 -12.26
CA HIS A 212 5.21 14.35 -13.27
C HIS A 212 4.08 13.34 -12.94
N ALA A 213 4.11 12.64 -11.79
CA ALA A 213 3.12 11.59 -11.50
C ALA A 213 2.04 11.95 -10.46
N ALA A 214 2.33 12.84 -9.51
CA ALA A 214 1.41 13.20 -8.43
C ALA A 214 1.65 14.64 -7.93
N GLU A 215 0.57 15.41 -7.79
CA GLU A 215 0.60 16.75 -7.20
C GLU A 215 0.48 16.61 -5.67
N LEU A 216 1.44 17.19 -4.94
CA LEU A 216 1.45 17.12 -3.47
C LEU A 216 0.89 18.42 -2.89
N LYS A 217 -0.21 18.31 -2.16
CA LYS A 217 -0.80 19.40 -1.38
C LYS A 217 -0.36 19.28 0.07
N VAL A 218 0.67 20.04 0.43
CA VAL A 218 1.27 20.00 1.78
C VAL A 218 0.44 20.87 2.73
N HIS A 219 0.15 20.32 3.91
CA HIS A 219 -0.57 21.00 4.98
C HIS A 219 0.21 20.98 6.30
N ASP A 220 -0.01 22.00 7.12
CA ASP A 220 0.60 22.12 8.44
C ASP A 220 -0.13 21.32 9.53
N SER A 221 -1.35 20.87 9.25
CA SER A 221 -2.17 20.13 10.21
C SER A 221 -2.72 18.83 9.63
N VAL A 222 -2.76 17.79 10.46
CA VAL A 222 -3.43 16.53 10.12
C VAL A 222 -4.89 16.78 9.76
N LYS A 223 -5.57 17.68 10.48
CA LYS A 223 -6.97 18.02 10.23
C LYS A 223 -7.22 18.49 8.79
N SER A 224 -6.35 19.32 8.24
CA SER A 224 -6.48 19.82 6.86
C SER A 224 -6.39 18.69 5.83
N VAL A 225 -5.54 17.68 6.08
CA VAL A 225 -5.46 16.47 5.25
C VAL A 225 -6.78 15.68 5.30
N PHE A 226 -7.36 15.54 6.49
CA PHE A 226 -8.67 14.90 6.67
C PHE A 226 -9.78 15.66 5.94
N ASP A 227 -9.82 16.99 6.05
CA ASP A 227 -10.83 17.83 5.40
C ASP A 227 -10.74 17.74 3.85
N ASP A 228 -9.53 17.67 3.29
CA ASP A 228 -9.31 17.48 1.86
C ASP A 228 -9.78 16.09 1.36
N VAL A 229 -9.48 15.03 2.11
CA VAL A 229 -9.97 13.67 1.77
C VAL A 229 -11.48 13.56 1.96
N ALA A 230 -12.01 14.17 3.02
CA ALA A 230 -13.43 14.23 3.32
C ALA A 230 -14.21 15.01 2.27
N SER A 231 -13.65 16.06 1.67
CA SER A 231 -14.27 16.83 0.57
C SER A 231 -14.12 16.15 -0.79
N GLY A 232 -13.15 15.25 -0.95
CA GLY A 232 -12.83 14.61 -2.23
C GLY A 232 -11.98 15.51 -3.13
N ALA A 233 -11.37 16.55 -2.56
CA ALA A 233 -10.45 17.45 -3.27
C ALA A 233 -9.12 16.76 -3.64
N VAL A 234 -8.82 15.62 -3.01
CA VAL A 234 -7.59 14.84 -3.24
C VAL A 234 -7.92 13.37 -3.42
N SER A 235 -7.03 12.64 -4.09
CA SER A 235 -7.15 11.20 -4.34
C SER A 235 -7.01 10.36 -3.07
N PHE A 236 -6.10 10.76 -2.18
CA PHE A 236 -5.94 10.22 -0.84
C PHE A 236 -5.08 11.14 0.03
N GLY A 237 -5.11 10.91 1.34
CA GLY A 237 -4.26 11.59 2.31
C GLY A 237 -3.14 10.69 2.81
N VAL A 238 -2.00 11.27 3.18
CA VAL A 238 -0.92 10.56 3.92
C VAL A 238 -0.71 11.25 5.25
N VAL A 239 -0.89 10.50 6.33
CA VAL A 239 -0.85 10.99 7.71
C VAL A 239 0.08 10.13 8.58
N PRO A 240 0.78 10.70 9.56
CA PRO A 240 1.58 9.92 10.50
C PRO A 240 0.69 9.04 11.38
N LEU A 241 1.08 7.78 11.62
CA LEU A 241 0.35 6.87 12.52
C LEU A 241 1.08 6.69 13.84
N ASP A 242 2.32 6.23 13.77
CA ASP A 242 3.17 6.06 14.94
C ASP A 242 4.65 6.15 14.56
N SER A 243 5.49 6.35 15.58
CA SER A 243 6.90 6.05 15.46
C SER A 243 7.39 5.26 16.67
N SER A 244 8.44 4.47 16.48
CA SER A 244 9.08 3.74 17.57
C SER A 244 9.74 4.62 18.63
N VAL A 245 9.77 5.96 18.42
CA VAL A 245 10.39 6.93 19.33
C VAL A 245 9.33 7.79 20.03
N THR A 246 8.41 8.37 19.26
CA THR A 246 7.38 9.29 19.79
C THR A 246 6.09 8.57 20.17
N GLY A 247 5.91 7.31 19.80
CA GLY A 247 4.66 6.57 19.96
C GLY A 247 3.61 6.97 18.91
N VAL A 248 2.35 6.68 19.21
CA VAL A 248 1.20 6.94 18.33
C VAL A 248 0.95 8.44 18.16
N ASP A 249 0.66 8.85 16.92
CA ASP A 249 0.29 10.21 16.58
C ASP A 249 -1.14 10.52 17.05
N ILE A 250 -1.22 11.25 18.16
CA ILE A 250 -2.49 11.58 18.82
C ILE A 250 -3.38 12.48 17.94
N GLN A 251 -2.78 13.33 17.09
CA GLN A 251 -3.54 14.22 16.21
C GLN A 251 -4.30 13.42 15.15
N THR A 252 -3.65 12.43 14.56
CA THR A 252 -4.25 11.50 13.60
C THR A 252 -5.30 10.62 14.24
N LEU A 253 -5.03 10.14 15.46
CA LEU A 253 -6.01 9.39 16.23
C LEU A 253 -7.27 10.21 16.51
N GLY A 254 -7.11 11.46 16.95
CA GLY A 254 -8.22 12.38 17.20
C GLY A 254 -9.02 12.69 15.94
N ALA A 255 -8.33 12.98 14.82
CA ALA A 255 -8.98 13.27 13.54
C ALA A 255 -9.77 12.06 13.00
N LEU A 256 -9.28 10.83 13.19
CA LEU A 256 -10.02 9.61 12.86
C LEU A 256 -11.30 9.47 13.68
N ILE A 257 -11.22 9.69 14.99
CA ILE A 257 -12.40 9.64 15.87
C ILE A 257 -13.42 10.68 15.43
N ASP A 258 -12.98 11.91 15.19
CA ASP A 258 -13.84 12.99 14.71
C ASP A 258 -14.49 12.66 13.37
N SER A 259 -13.77 12.01 12.45
CA SER A 259 -14.30 11.61 11.15
C SER A 259 -15.41 10.55 11.22
N HIS A 260 -15.52 9.80 12.32
CA HIS A 260 -16.55 8.76 12.55
C HIS A 260 -17.65 9.21 13.52
N ARG A 261 -17.63 10.47 13.97
CA ARG A 261 -18.76 11.05 14.70
C ARG A 261 -19.95 11.22 13.76
N PRO A 262 -21.18 11.41 14.29
CA PRO A 262 -22.37 11.60 13.46
C PRO A 262 -22.18 12.79 12.52
N ASN A 263 -22.46 12.60 11.23
CA ASN A 263 -22.20 13.55 10.13
C ASN A 263 -20.72 13.71 9.71
N GLY A 264 -19.82 12.84 10.20
CA GLY A 264 -18.45 12.72 9.72
C GLY A 264 -18.37 12.05 8.34
N ALA A 265 -17.15 11.95 7.79
CA ALA A 265 -16.90 11.39 6.47
C ALA A 265 -16.50 9.89 6.49
N ASP A 266 -16.50 9.26 7.67
CA ASP A 266 -16.17 7.85 7.92
C ASP A 266 -14.83 7.42 7.29
N LEU A 267 -13.80 8.27 7.39
CA LEU A 267 -12.53 8.07 6.71
C LEU A 267 -11.75 6.89 7.29
N VAL A 268 -11.17 6.06 6.43
CA VAL A 268 -10.42 4.85 6.82
C VAL A 268 -8.98 4.93 6.38
N VAL A 269 -8.06 4.35 7.17
CA VAL A 269 -6.70 4.10 6.71
C VAL A 269 -6.72 2.77 5.94
N CYS A 270 -6.56 2.83 4.63
CA CYS A 270 -6.69 1.65 3.76
C CYS A 270 -5.37 0.92 3.53
N ASP A 271 -4.25 1.56 3.84
CA ASP A 271 -2.93 1.01 3.64
C ASP A 271 -1.93 1.73 4.56
N GLN A 272 -0.74 1.15 4.72
CA GLN A 272 0.32 1.74 5.54
C GLN A 272 1.67 1.63 4.84
N ILE A 273 2.54 2.60 5.09
CA ILE A 273 3.93 2.57 4.64
C ILE A 273 4.87 2.85 5.81
N SER A 274 5.90 2.02 5.92
CA SER A 274 6.95 2.13 6.93
C SER A 274 8.19 2.76 6.31
N LEU A 275 8.62 3.90 6.83
CA LEU A 275 9.87 4.53 6.44
C LEU A 275 10.93 4.39 7.53
N GLN A 276 12.18 4.29 7.11
CA GLN A 276 13.33 4.43 7.99
C GLN A 276 13.88 5.86 7.86
N PRO A 277 13.92 6.65 8.96
CA PRO A 277 14.38 8.02 8.88
C PRO A 277 15.90 8.07 8.67
N SER A 278 16.32 9.06 7.89
CA SER A 278 17.72 9.31 7.58
C SER A 278 17.95 10.83 7.56
N TYR A 279 19.02 11.27 8.21
CA TYR A 279 19.35 12.68 8.40
C TYR A 279 20.75 13.01 7.90
N ALA A 280 20.92 14.22 7.40
CA ALA A 280 22.20 14.79 7.02
C ALA A 280 22.45 16.09 7.79
N VAL A 281 23.73 16.28 8.13
CA VAL A 281 24.25 17.57 8.53
C VAL A 281 24.56 18.36 7.27
N ILE A 282 24.00 19.56 7.15
CA ILE A 282 24.33 20.52 6.10
C ILE A 282 25.13 21.69 6.68
N SER A 283 26.06 22.19 5.88
CA SER A 283 26.94 23.30 6.23
C SER A 283 27.26 24.13 5.00
N GLN A 284 27.53 25.42 5.19
CA GLN A 284 28.12 26.24 4.13
C GLN A 284 29.58 25.82 3.89
N PRO A 285 30.08 25.96 2.65
CA PRO A 285 31.42 25.52 2.30
C PRO A 285 32.45 26.41 3.02
N VAL A 286 33.32 25.77 3.80
CA VAL A 286 34.48 26.46 4.41
C VAL A 286 35.53 26.72 3.32
N LYS A 287 36.52 27.58 3.58
CA LYS A 287 37.65 27.87 2.66
C LYS A 287 38.35 26.62 2.07
N SER A 288 38.22 25.46 2.70
CA SER A 288 38.74 24.17 2.24
C SER A 288 37.84 23.40 1.26
N GLY A 289 36.63 23.89 1.00
CA GLY A 289 35.60 23.23 0.17
C GLY A 289 34.97 21.98 0.79
N ARG A 290 35.30 21.64 2.04
CA ARG A 290 34.83 20.43 2.73
C ARG A 290 33.66 20.72 3.66
N PRO A 291 32.73 19.75 3.85
CA PRO A 291 31.66 19.87 4.85
C PRO A 291 32.20 19.93 6.27
N ILE A 292 31.44 20.59 7.15
CA ILE A 292 31.70 20.64 8.60
C ILE A 292 31.05 19.40 9.24
N PRO A 293 31.82 18.48 9.84
CA PRO A 293 31.26 17.37 10.59
C PRO A 293 30.62 17.87 11.89
N LEU A 294 29.58 17.17 12.36
CA LEU A 294 28.87 17.50 13.60
C LEU A 294 29.82 17.69 14.80
N THR A 295 30.87 16.86 14.89
CA THR A 295 31.89 16.91 15.95
C THR A 295 32.69 18.21 16.00
N LYS A 296 32.65 19.03 14.94
CA LYS A 296 33.32 20.34 14.87
C LYS A 296 32.34 21.51 14.85
N ALA A 297 31.04 21.23 14.90
CA ALA A 297 30.01 22.26 14.89
C ALA A 297 29.96 23.00 16.24
N SER A 298 29.76 24.30 16.19
CA SER A 298 29.51 25.16 17.36
C SER A 298 28.02 25.22 17.72
N ARG A 299 27.16 25.13 16.70
CA ARG A 299 25.71 25.26 16.79
C ARG A 299 25.03 24.34 15.79
N VAL A 300 23.95 23.70 16.22
CA VAL A 300 23.05 22.90 15.39
C VAL A 300 21.69 23.58 15.32
N ILE A 301 21.20 23.81 14.12
CA ILE A 301 19.87 24.32 13.84
C ILE A 301 19.02 23.17 13.29
N THR A 302 17.91 22.85 13.93
CA THR A 302 17.09 21.70 13.53
C THR A 302 15.70 21.79 14.16
N THR A 303 14.79 20.91 13.77
CA THR A 303 13.47 20.81 14.41
C THR A 303 13.54 20.00 15.70
N SER A 304 12.57 20.21 16.60
CA SER A 304 12.46 19.45 17.85
C SER A 304 12.48 17.93 17.60
N MET A 305 11.79 17.47 16.55
CA MET A 305 11.72 16.07 16.18
C MET A 305 13.07 15.52 15.68
N ALA A 306 13.75 16.22 14.78
CA ALA A 306 15.06 15.77 14.31
C ALA A 306 16.14 15.85 15.41
N SER A 307 16.03 16.82 16.32
CA SER A 307 16.86 16.87 17.53
C SER A 307 16.66 15.65 18.43
N GLU A 308 15.44 15.12 18.52
CA GLU A 308 15.14 13.91 19.29
C GLU A 308 15.76 12.68 18.64
N TYR A 309 15.54 12.52 17.33
CA TYR A 309 16.07 11.39 16.55
C TYR A 309 17.60 11.36 16.47
N CYS A 310 18.25 12.53 16.48
CA CYS A 310 19.71 12.65 16.44
C CYS A 310 20.32 12.98 17.81
N ARG A 311 19.58 12.78 18.91
CA ARG A 311 20.02 13.18 20.25
C ARG A 311 21.35 12.53 20.64
N GLY A 312 21.54 11.24 20.32
CA GLY A 312 22.78 10.52 20.61
C GLY A 312 24.00 11.26 20.05
N GLN A 313 24.02 11.51 18.75
CA GLN A 313 25.13 12.16 18.06
C GLN A 313 25.31 13.63 18.43
N ILE A 314 24.21 14.36 18.66
CA ILE A 314 24.29 15.77 19.06
C ILE A 314 24.85 15.88 20.48
N SER A 315 24.44 14.99 21.40
CA SER A 315 24.87 15.02 22.80
C SER A 315 26.34 14.67 23.02
N GLU A 316 26.97 13.93 22.09
CA GLU A 316 28.40 13.62 22.12
C GLU A 316 29.30 14.84 21.88
N VAL A 317 28.76 15.95 21.34
CA VAL A 317 29.54 17.14 21.03
C VAL A 317 29.53 18.11 22.21
N PRO A 318 30.64 18.26 22.95
CA PRO A 318 30.67 19.09 24.15
C PRO A 318 30.50 20.58 23.80
N GLY A 319 29.54 21.22 24.47
CA GLY A 319 29.30 22.67 24.34
C GLY A 319 28.53 23.09 23.08
N ILE A 320 27.96 22.14 22.34
CA ILE A 320 27.14 22.44 21.15
C ILE A 320 25.85 23.18 21.55
N LYS A 321 25.54 24.27 20.85
CA LYS A 321 24.28 25.00 21.05
C LYS A 321 23.21 24.46 20.11
N ILE A 322 22.08 24.01 20.65
CA ILE A 322 20.93 23.56 19.85
C ILE A 322 19.98 24.75 19.69
N HIS A 323 19.62 25.06 18.44
CA HIS A 323 18.63 26.07 18.10
C HIS A 323 17.45 25.38 17.40
N LEU A 324 16.33 25.32 18.10
CA LEU A 324 15.11 24.66 17.62
C LEU A 324 14.31 25.62 16.74
N VAL A 325 13.85 25.11 15.61
CA VAL A 325 12.96 25.79 14.66
C VAL A 325 11.74 24.90 14.37
N ASP A 326 10.71 25.44 13.74
CA ASP A 326 9.47 24.70 13.52
C ASP A 326 9.55 23.84 12.25
N THR A 327 10.27 24.30 11.22
CA THR A 327 10.39 23.58 9.93
C THR A 327 11.83 23.36 9.50
N TYR A 328 12.04 22.37 8.62
CA TYR A 328 13.36 22.13 8.03
C TYR A 328 13.78 23.25 7.07
N PHE A 329 12.83 23.91 6.38
CA PHE A 329 13.13 25.08 5.53
C PHE A 329 13.64 26.25 6.37
N GLU A 330 12.96 26.56 7.47
CA GLU A 330 13.42 27.58 8.43
C GLU A 330 14.81 27.24 8.99
N ALA A 331 15.13 25.95 9.19
CA ALA A 331 16.46 25.54 9.63
C ALA A 331 17.55 25.93 8.62
N VAL A 332 17.27 25.83 7.32
CA VAL A 332 18.20 26.21 6.23
C VAL A 332 18.32 27.73 6.13
N GLU A 333 17.20 28.45 6.14
CA GLU A 333 17.19 29.93 6.13
C GLU A 333 18.00 30.48 7.29
N LYS A 334 17.76 29.94 8.50
CA LYS A 334 18.47 30.33 9.71
C LYS A 334 19.95 29.96 9.65
N LEU A 335 20.31 28.84 9.01
CA LEU A 335 21.71 28.49 8.78
C LEU A 335 22.41 29.54 7.92
N ILE A 336 21.79 29.97 6.81
CA ILE A 336 22.34 30.98 5.90
C ILE A 336 22.61 32.30 6.66
N GLU A 337 21.69 32.71 7.53
CA GLU A 337 21.87 33.90 8.38
C GLU A 337 23.01 33.70 9.39
N THR A 338 22.99 32.59 10.11
CA THR A 338 23.85 32.34 11.28
C THR A 338 25.31 32.17 10.88
N VAL A 339 25.59 31.62 9.70
CA VAL A 339 26.96 31.39 9.20
C VAL A 339 27.76 32.70 9.06
N LYS A 340 27.08 33.85 8.89
CA LYS A 340 27.74 35.17 8.83
C LYS A 340 28.45 35.55 10.13
N GLU A 341 27.91 35.12 11.26
CA GLU A 341 28.46 35.38 12.60
C GLU A 341 29.21 34.17 13.15
N ASP A 342 28.71 32.97 12.87
CA ASP A 342 29.26 31.71 13.32
C ASP A 342 29.49 30.75 12.14
N PRO A 343 30.68 30.81 11.50
CA PRO A 343 31.01 29.96 10.35
C PRO A 343 31.01 28.45 10.64
N LYS A 344 30.89 28.05 11.90
CA LYS A 344 30.82 26.64 12.33
C LYS A 344 29.39 26.17 12.63
N ALA A 345 28.39 27.01 12.37
CA ALA A 345 26.99 26.60 12.45
C ALA A 345 26.68 25.54 11.37
N VAL A 346 25.85 24.57 11.74
CA VAL A 346 25.33 23.53 10.85
C VAL A 346 23.83 23.38 11.05
N ALA A 347 23.13 22.83 10.07
CA ALA A 347 21.75 22.39 10.24
C ALA A 347 21.63 20.88 10.06
N VAL A 348 20.65 20.27 10.74
CA VAL A 348 20.33 18.84 10.59
C VAL A 348 18.96 18.73 9.93
N ILE A 349 18.93 18.15 8.74
CA ILE A 349 17.73 17.99 7.92
C ILE A 349 17.58 16.52 7.46
N PRO A 350 16.37 16.07 7.08
CA PRO A 350 16.20 14.74 6.50
C PRO A 350 16.91 14.64 5.15
N THR A 351 17.55 13.50 4.87
CA THR A 351 18.29 13.28 3.60
C THR A 351 17.46 13.48 2.33
N PRO A 352 16.15 13.15 2.28
CA PRO A 352 15.35 13.38 1.07
C PRO A 352 15.22 14.88 0.73
N TYR A 353 15.21 15.77 1.72
CA TYR A 353 15.08 17.22 1.50
C TYR A 353 16.37 17.91 1.07
N LEU A 354 17.51 17.21 1.10
CA LEU A 354 18.80 17.81 0.84
C LEU A 354 18.88 18.49 -0.53
N TYR A 355 18.38 17.84 -1.58
CA TYR A 355 18.50 18.34 -2.95
C TYR A 355 17.52 19.46 -3.23
N GLU A 356 16.28 19.32 -2.75
CA GLU A 356 15.28 20.39 -2.80
C GLU A 356 15.83 21.66 -2.15
N MET A 357 16.45 21.54 -0.97
CA MET A 357 17.05 22.69 -0.28
C MET A 357 18.31 23.25 -0.95
N ILE A 358 19.03 22.45 -1.75
CA ILE A 358 20.17 22.96 -2.52
C ILE A 358 19.67 23.71 -3.75
N GLU A 359 18.67 23.18 -4.44
CA GLU A 359 18.09 23.77 -5.65
C GLU A 359 17.32 25.07 -5.35
N ASP A 360 16.46 25.08 -4.32
CA ASP A 360 15.60 26.23 -3.99
C ASP A 360 16.40 27.48 -3.58
N TYR A 361 17.55 27.29 -2.95
CA TYR A 361 18.34 28.39 -2.37
C TYR A 361 19.57 28.79 -3.21
N ASP A 362 19.89 28.03 -4.28
CA ASP A 362 21.07 28.24 -5.14
C ASP A 362 22.37 28.43 -4.31
N GLN A 363 22.56 27.59 -3.29
CA GLN A 363 23.72 27.62 -2.40
C GLN A 363 24.58 26.35 -2.55
N ASP A 364 25.91 26.50 -2.47
CA ASP A 364 26.85 25.36 -2.49
C ASP A 364 26.95 24.67 -1.12
N PHE A 365 25.82 24.21 -0.57
CA PHE A 365 25.83 23.47 0.70
C PHE A 365 26.63 22.18 0.58
N LYS A 366 27.38 21.85 1.63
CA LYS A 366 28.07 20.56 1.78
C LYS A 366 27.38 19.75 2.86
N SER A 367 27.15 18.48 2.57
CA SER A 367 26.41 17.56 3.44
C SER A 367 27.25 16.39 3.93
N ILE A 368 27.00 15.93 5.15
CA ILE A 368 27.47 14.65 5.69
C ILE A 368 26.25 13.88 6.20
N ILE A 369 26.03 12.68 5.69
CA ILE A 369 24.98 11.79 6.22
C ILE A 369 25.38 11.39 7.64
N ILE A 370 24.44 11.47 8.58
CA ILE A 370 24.68 11.06 9.96
C ILE A 370 24.61 9.52 9.99
N PRO A 371 25.72 8.82 10.26
CA PRO A 371 25.68 7.38 10.49
C PRO A 371 24.95 7.17 11.82
N ASN A 372 23.78 6.54 11.78
CA ASN A 372 22.94 6.46 12.96
C ASN A 372 22.43 5.02 13.18
N ALA A 373 23.26 4.23 13.88
CA ALA A 373 22.88 2.91 14.35
C ALA A 373 21.65 2.95 15.27
N ASP A 374 21.41 4.06 15.98
CA ASP A 374 20.23 4.23 16.83
C ASP A 374 18.95 4.45 15.98
N LEU A 375 19.08 4.99 14.76
CA LEU A 375 17.96 5.11 13.81
C LEU A 375 17.74 3.87 12.96
N ASP A 376 18.67 2.90 12.96
CA ASP A 376 18.50 1.65 12.18
C ASP A 376 17.28 0.85 12.63
N ASN A 377 16.89 0.99 13.89
CA ASN A 377 15.69 0.37 14.46
C ASN A 377 14.47 1.29 14.46
N VAL A 378 14.62 2.55 14.03
CA VAL A 378 13.53 3.50 14.05
C VAL A 378 12.66 3.33 12.81
N LYS A 379 11.36 3.12 13.05
CA LYS A 379 10.35 3.05 11.99
C LYS A 379 9.35 4.17 12.19
N LEU A 380 9.12 4.92 11.11
CA LEU A 380 8.03 5.88 10.99
C LEU A 380 6.90 5.20 10.20
N GLN A 381 5.73 5.04 10.79
CA GLN A 381 4.56 4.51 10.09
C GLN A 381 3.67 5.65 9.61
N PHE A 382 3.26 5.59 8.35
CA PHE A 382 2.29 6.50 7.76
C PHE A 382 1.10 5.73 7.21
N GLY A 383 -0.08 6.30 7.38
CA GLY A 383 -1.34 5.75 6.94
C GLY A 383 -1.84 6.42 5.66
N ILE A 384 -2.36 5.60 4.75
CA ILE A 384 -3.02 6.04 3.53
C ILE A 384 -4.52 6.22 3.80
N LEU A 385 -4.93 7.47 3.98
CA LEU A 385 -6.29 7.87 4.34
C LEU A 385 -7.18 7.98 3.10
N ARG A 386 -8.34 7.33 3.12
CA ARG A 386 -9.35 7.38 2.05
C ARG A 386 -10.76 7.39 2.61
N ARG A 387 -11.73 7.74 1.75
CA ARG A 387 -13.12 7.37 2.00
C ARG A 387 -13.28 5.85 1.84
N PRO A 388 -14.15 5.21 2.62
CA PRO A 388 -14.35 3.77 2.60
C PRO A 388 -14.91 3.36 1.24
N LEU A 389 -14.32 2.33 0.65
CA LEU A 389 -14.87 1.69 -0.55
C LEU A 389 -16.06 0.83 -0.11
N ALA A 390 -17.19 0.96 -0.81
CA ALA A 390 -18.35 0.11 -0.59
C ALA A 390 -17.92 -1.37 -0.71
N ASN A 391 -18.05 -2.13 0.39
CA ASN A 391 -17.69 -3.54 0.53
C ASN A 391 -16.19 -3.85 0.70
N SER A 392 -15.51 -3.15 1.62
CA SER A 392 -14.18 -3.55 2.09
C SER A 392 -14.30 -4.82 2.94
N SER A 393 -13.90 -5.97 2.39
CA SER A 393 -13.91 -7.26 3.12
C SER A 393 -12.63 -7.44 3.93
N ALA A 394 -12.71 -8.14 5.08
CA ALA A 394 -11.56 -8.52 5.89
C ALA A 394 -10.37 -9.03 5.05
N THR A 395 -9.21 -8.42 5.23
CA THR A 395 -7.94 -8.79 4.59
C THR A 395 -7.21 -9.92 5.33
N GLY A 396 -7.59 -10.19 6.59
CA GLY A 396 -6.97 -11.18 7.47
C GLY A 396 -5.75 -10.64 8.21
N SER A 397 -5.43 -9.37 8.03
CA SER A 397 -4.41 -8.63 8.80
C SER A 397 -4.90 -7.23 9.13
N ASP A 398 -6.21 -7.09 9.33
CA ASP A 398 -6.87 -5.83 9.63
C ASP A 398 -6.62 -5.42 11.08
N ARG A 399 -6.72 -4.13 11.34
CA ARG A 399 -6.79 -3.54 12.68
C ARG A 399 -8.04 -2.68 12.79
N THR A 400 -8.69 -2.73 13.94
CA THR A 400 -9.91 -1.98 14.23
C THR A 400 -9.67 -0.97 15.33
N LEU A 401 -10.08 0.28 15.13
CA LEU A 401 -10.04 1.33 16.15
C LEU A 401 -11.38 1.33 16.87
N ILE A 402 -11.31 1.17 18.18
CA ILE A 402 -12.49 1.07 19.03
C ILE A 402 -12.40 2.19 20.05
N ALA A 403 -13.33 3.15 19.93
CA ALA A 403 -13.46 4.26 20.86
C ALA A 403 -14.60 3.97 21.84
N PHE A 404 -14.29 3.87 23.13
CA PHE A 404 -15.26 3.52 24.15
C PHE A 404 -15.08 4.38 25.40
N ASN A 405 -16.19 4.82 25.98
CA ASN A 405 -16.20 5.50 27.25
C ASN A 405 -16.39 4.47 28.36
N VAL A 406 -15.62 4.58 29.44
CA VAL A 406 -15.84 3.76 30.65
C VAL A 406 -16.35 4.63 31.78
N ASN A 407 -17.28 4.08 32.56
CA ASN A 407 -17.71 4.71 33.80
C ASN A 407 -16.51 4.84 34.75
N HIS A 408 -16.37 6.00 35.41
CA HIS A 408 -15.25 6.22 36.33
C HIS A 408 -15.46 5.51 37.68
N ARG A 409 -15.24 4.19 37.70
CA ARG A 409 -15.30 3.34 38.89
C ARG A 409 -14.13 2.36 38.92
N HIS A 410 -13.75 1.89 40.11
CA HIS A 410 -12.71 0.88 40.31
C HIS A 410 -12.93 -0.34 39.40
N GLY A 411 -11.89 -0.76 38.67
CA GLY A 411 -11.92 -1.94 37.81
C GLY A 411 -12.61 -1.77 36.45
N SER A 412 -13.19 -0.60 36.12
CA SER A 412 -13.98 -0.45 34.90
C SER A 412 -13.17 -0.65 33.61
N LEU A 413 -11.93 -0.14 33.57
CA LEU A 413 -11.03 -0.40 32.44
C LEU A 413 -10.65 -1.88 32.36
N MET A 414 -10.37 -2.53 33.49
CA MET A 414 -10.05 -3.96 33.53
C MET A 414 -11.22 -4.79 32.98
N GLY A 415 -12.46 -4.49 33.38
CA GLY A 415 -13.66 -5.14 32.86
C GLY A 415 -13.83 -4.95 31.34
N ALA A 416 -13.51 -3.76 30.82
CA ALA A 416 -13.50 -3.50 29.38
C ALA A 416 -12.41 -4.32 28.66
N LEU A 417 -11.19 -4.38 29.20
CA LEU A 417 -10.09 -5.15 28.63
C LEU A 417 -10.33 -6.67 28.70
N ASP A 418 -11.00 -7.15 29.74
CA ASP A 418 -11.38 -8.56 29.89
C ASP A 418 -12.36 -9.02 28.79
N CYS A 419 -13.14 -8.10 28.20
CA CYS A 419 -13.99 -8.41 27.05
C CYS A 419 -13.15 -8.82 25.83
N PHE A 420 -12.09 -8.07 25.52
CA PHE A 420 -11.16 -8.40 24.43
C PHE A 420 -10.39 -9.68 24.70
N ARG A 421 -9.90 -9.85 25.94
CA ARG A 421 -9.19 -11.06 26.37
C ARG A 421 -10.06 -12.31 26.23
N SER A 422 -11.32 -12.24 26.66
CA SER A 422 -12.25 -13.36 26.63
C SER A 422 -12.61 -13.78 25.19
N SER A 423 -12.64 -12.82 24.27
CA SER A 423 -12.84 -13.06 22.84
C SER A 423 -11.55 -13.35 22.06
N GLN A 424 -10.40 -13.44 22.75
CA GLN A 424 -9.07 -13.68 22.16
C GLN A 424 -8.64 -12.63 21.13
N VAL A 425 -9.06 -11.37 21.34
CA VAL A 425 -8.68 -10.23 20.50
C VAL A 425 -7.45 -9.55 21.10
N ASN A 426 -6.38 -9.45 20.34
CA ASN A 426 -5.16 -8.75 20.76
C ASN A 426 -5.32 -7.23 20.61
N LEU A 427 -4.73 -6.46 21.53
CA LEU A 427 -4.68 -5.00 21.45
C LEU A 427 -3.25 -4.55 21.16
N SER A 428 -3.09 -3.76 20.11
CA SER A 428 -1.79 -3.20 19.70
C SER A 428 -1.49 -1.86 20.38
N SER A 429 -2.53 -1.09 20.70
CA SER A 429 -2.39 0.13 21.50
C SER A 429 -3.66 0.43 22.30
N LEU A 430 -3.48 1.22 23.36
CA LEU A 430 -4.57 1.71 24.21
C LEU A 430 -4.20 3.12 24.71
N HIS A 431 -5.07 4.08 24.41
CA HIS A 431 -4.91 5.49 24.79
C HIS A 431 -6.10 5.94 25.62
N SER A 432 -5.83 6.76 26.64
CA SER A 432 -6.87 7.39 27.45
C SER A 432 -6.93 8.89 27.18
N PHE A 433 -8.14 9.41 27.09
CA PHE A 433 -8.45 10.82 26.93
C PHE A 433 -9.38 11.27 28.06
N PRO A 434 -9.11 12.40 28.73
CA PRO A 434 -10.00 12.93 29.74
C PRO A 434 -11.32 13.39 29.08
N ALA A 435 -12.45 12.94 29.61
CA ALA A 435 -13.79 13.31 29.15
C ALA A 435 -14.57 14.08 30.23
N SER A 436 -15.67 14.74 29.86
CA SER A 436 -16.53 15.43 30.83
C SER A 436 -17.10 14.50 31.91
N THR A 437 -17.24 13.21 31.58
CA THR A 437 -17.68 12.15 32.49
C THR A 437 -16.74 10.95 32.38
N GLY A 438 -15.67 10.94 33.18
CA GLY A 438 -14.71 9.83 33.23
C GLY A 438 -13.62 9.93 32.18
N PHE A 439 -13.41 8.85 31.43
CA PHE A 439 -12.34 8.76 30.44
C PHE A 439 -12.85 8.07 29.17
N ASP A 440 -12.48 8.64 28.03
CA ASP A 440 -12.61 7.99 26.74
C ASP A 440 -11.35 7.19 26.48
N PHE A 441 -11.53 5.96 26.02
CA PHE A 441 -10.46 5.07 25.64
C PHE A 441 -10.51 4.80 24.16
N VAL A 442 -9.34 4.77 23.54
CA VAL A 442 -9.17 4.42 22.14
C VAL A 442 -8.22 3.25 22.09
N ALA A 443 -8.72 2.10 21.65
CA ALA A 443 -7.96 0.88 21.50
C ALA A 443 -7.81 0.54 20.02
N ILE A 444 -6.63 0.06 19.63
CA ILE A 444 -6.41 -0.54 18.31
C ILE A 444 -6.34 -2.05 18.49
N ALA A 445 -7.39 -2.75 18.06
CA ALA A 445 -7.52 -4.19 18.12
C ALA A 445 -7.03 -4.86 16.83
N ASP A 446 -6.32 -5.99 16.95
CA ASP A 446 -5.99 -6.83 15.80
C ASP A 446 -7.21 -7.65 15.39
N GLY A 447 -7.67 -7.49 14.15
CA GLY A 447 -8.88 -8.10 13.61
C GLY A 447 -9.76 -7.09 12.86
N HIS A 448 -10.59 -7.62 11.95
CA HIS A 448 -11.61 -6.87 11.23
C HIS A 448 -12.90 -6.77 12.06
N PRO A 449 -13.75 -5.73 11.91
CA PRO A 449 -15.02 -5.65 12.64
C PRO A 449 -16.02 -6.74 12.25
N ASP A 450 -15.88 -7.32 11.06
CA ASP A 450 -16.70 -8.46 10.62
C ASP A 450 -16.20 -9.80 11.17
N ASP A 451 -15.02 -9.83 11.79
CA ASP A 451 -14.51 -11.06 12.39
C ASP A 451 -15.35 -11.42 13.60
N LYS A 452 -15.74 -12.70 13.69
CA LYS A 452 -16.57 -13.21 14.79
C LYS A 452 -15.97 -12.89 16.17
N GLN A 453 -14.64 -12.95 16.31
CA GLN A 453 -13.95 -12.64 17.56
C GLN A 453 -14.11 -11.17 17.93
N THR A 454 -13.92 -10.26 16.97
CA THR A 454 -14.10 -8.81 17.14
C THR A 454 -15.55 -8.48 17.45
N GLN A 455 -16.51 -9.05 16.72
CA GLN A 455 -17.94 -8.88 16.98
C GLN A 455 -18.33 -9.37 18.37
N ASP A 456 -17.82 -10.53 18.80
CA ASP A 456 -18.06 -11.06 20.14
C ASP A 456 -17.47 -10.14 21.22
N ALA A 457 -16.26 -9.60 21.02
CA ALA A 457 -15.65 -8.62 21.91
C ALA A 457 -16.49 -7.33 22.03
N LEU A 458 -16.95 -6.79 20.90
CA LEU A 458 -17.80 -5.59 20.86
C LEU A 458 -19.17 -5.84 21.49
N ALA A 459 -19.76 -7.01 21.28
CA ALA A 459 -21.02 -7.40 21.90
C ALA A 459 -20.90 -7.52 23.43
N LEU A 460 -19.78 -8.06 23.93
CA LEU A 460 -19.47 -8.10 25.36
C LEU A 460 -19.25 -6.70 25.92
N LEU A 461 -18.51 -5.85 25.21
CA LEU A 461 -18.21 -4.49 25.63
C LEU A 461 -19.46 -3.60 25.72
N THR A 462 -20.44 -3.82 24.84
CA THR A 462 -21.72 -3.09 24.80
C THR A 462 -22.85 -3.73 25.62
N GLY A 463 -22.67 -4.96 26.13
CA GLY A 463 -23.69 -5.69 26.88
C GLY A 463 -24.84 -6.25 26.03
N SER A 464 -24.64 -6.46 24.72
CA SER A 464 -25.73 -6.75 23.75
C SER A 464 -26.07 -8.23 23.54
N ARG A 465 -25.40 -9.19 24.19
CA ARG A 465 -25.80 -10.62 24.09
C ARG A 465 -26.99 -10.89 25.01
N GLY A 466 -28.17 -10.98 24.41
CA GLY A 466 -29.42 -11.29 25.08
C GLY A 466 -29.36 -12.59 25.88
N GLY A 467 -29.81 -12.52 27.14
CA GLY A 467 -29.99 -13.68 28.01
C GLY A 467 -29.59 -13.39 29.46
N ASN A 468 -30.45 -12.67 30.20
CA ASN A 468 -30.57 -12.70 31.66
C ASN A 468 -29.25 -12.75 32.49
N ASP A 469 -28.22 -12.03 32.05
CA ASP A 469 -26.91 -12.03 32.71
C ASP A 469 -26.71 -10.68 33.41
N ASP A 470 -26.65 -10.70 34.74
CA ASP A 470 -26.34 -9.58 35.64
C ASP A 470 -24.88 -9.10 35.48
N ARG A 471 -24.35 -9.04 34.25
CA ARG A 471 -22.99 -8.57 34.00
C ARG A 471 -22.97 -7.05 33.94
N PRO A 472 -22.03 -6.38 34.64
CA PRO A 472 -22.00 -4.93 34.67
C PRO A 472 -21.73 -4.37 33.28
N ASN A 473 -22.54 -3.39 32.86
CA ASN A 473 -22.30 -2.60 31.67
C ASN A 473 -21.07 -1.70 31.93
N TRP A 474 -19.86 -2.21 31.65
CA TRP A 474 -18.59 -1.58 32.02
C TRP A 474 -18.26 -0.35 31.17
N ALA A 475 -18.71 -0.33 29.92
CA ALA A 475 -18.39 0.70 28.94
C ALA A 475 -19.61 1.04 28.07
N LYS A 476 -19.75 2.32 27.74
CA LYS A 476 -20.60 2.75 26.64
C LYS A 476 -19.70 2.92 25.43
N VAL A 477 -19.82 2.01 24.46
CA VAL A 477 -19.17 2.19 23.16
C VAL A 477 -19.88 3.35 22.46
N GLU A 478 -19.15 4.43 22.22
CA GLU A 478 -19.71 5.57 21.52
C GLU A 478 -19.56 5.38 20.01
N TYR A 479 -18.39 4.91 19.54
CA TYR A 479 -18.08 4.72 18.13
C TYR A 479 -17.04 3.61 17.94
N TRP A 480 -17.12 2.86 16.85
CA TRP A 480 -16.05 1.97 16.43
C TRP A 480 -15.87 2.10 14.91
N ALA A 481 -14.63 1.98 14.47
CA ALA A 481 -14.20 2.27 13.11
C ALA A 481 -13.12 1.28 12.68
N VAL A 482 -13.11 0.87 11.42
CA VAL A 482 -11.98 0.12 10.88
C VAL A 482 -10.77 1.06 10.86
N PHE A 483 -9.74 0.76 11.65
CA PHE A 483 -8.53 1.57 11.69
C PHE A 483 -7.71 1.35 10.43
N MET A 484 -7.38 0.08 10.14
CA MET A 484 -6.57 -0.33 9.01
C MET A 484 -7.12 -1.61 8.39
N SER A 485 -7.42 -1.58 7.09
CA SER A 485 -7.64 -2.80 6.29
C SER A 485 -6.44 -3.02 5.36
N ALA A 486 -5.28 -3.32 5.95
CA ALA A 486 -4.01 -3.40 5.24
C ALA A 486 -3.40 -4.81 5.30
N LYS A 487 -2.74 -5.22 4.22
CA LYS A 487 -2.13 -6.54 4.04
C LYS A 487 -0.79 -6.59 4.78
N LYS A 488 -0.58 -7.54 5.69
CA LYS A 488 0.71 -7.78 6.35
C LYS A 488 1.80 -8.04 5.29
N THR A 489 2.83 -7.19 5.22
CA THR A 489 4.01 -7.43 4.38
C THR A 489 4.75 -8.67 4.89
N ALA A 490 4.91 -9.66 4.03
CA ALA A 490 5.54 -10.93 4.36
C ALA A 490 7.06 -10.78 4.53
N GLU A 491 7.57 -11.14 5.70
CA GLU A 491 8.98 -11.46 5.89
C GLU A 491 9.28 -12.88 5.35
N SER A 492 10.51 -13.05 4.89
CA SER A 492 11.03 -14.14 4.06
C SER A 492 11.00 -15.52 4.70
N GLU A 493 10.50 -16.54 3.98
CA GLU A 493 10.97 -17.92 4.10
C GLU A 493 11.08 -18.58 2.72
N GLY A 494 12.20 -19.29 2.51
CA GLY A 494 12.68 -19.79 1.23
C GLY A 494 12.21 -21.19 0.84
N ASN A 495 12.37 -21.43 -0.47
CA ASN A 495 12.31 -22.66 -1.28
C ASN A 495 12.23 -24.04 -0.58
N ASP A 496 11.39 -24.92 -1.16
CA ASP A 496 11.89 -26.09 -1.89
C ASP A 496 10.87 -26.65 -2.91
N MET A 497 11.39 -27.10 -4.06
CA MET A 497 10.66 -27.69 -5.19
C MET A 497 10.41 -29.20 -5.00
N ILE A 498 9.35 -29.74 -5.64
CA ILE A 498 9.38 -30.84 -6.64
C ILE A 498 7.94 -31.14 -7.16
N PHE A 499 7.87 -31.64 -8.40
CA PHE A 499 6.78 -31.75 -9.39
C PHE A 499 5.57 -32.67 -9.09
N CYS A 500 4.38 -32.31 -9.63
CA CYS A 500 3.63 -33.12 -10.64
C CYS A 500 2.36 -32.43 -11.23
N ASN A 501 2.38 -32.23 -12.56
CA ASN A 501 1.48 -32.72 -13.63
C ASN A 501 0.01 -32.33 -13.87
N PHE A 502 -0.60 -31.35 -13.19
CA PHE A 502 -1.93 -30.85 -13.60
C PHE A 502 -1.96 -29.40 -14.13
N ILE A 503 -1.05 -28.53 -13.66
CA ILE A 503 -1.08 -27.07 -13.96
C ILE A 503 -0.08 -26.62 -15.02
N THR A 504 0.81 -27.51 -15.46
CA THR A 504 1.54 -27.33 -16.71
C THR A 504 0.61 -27.08 -17.89
N THR A 505 -0.64 -27.54 -17.83
CA THR A 505 -1.66 -27.30 -18.85
C THR A 505 -2.13 -25.85 -18.88
N TRP A 506 -2.41 -25.25 -17.72
CA TRP A 506 -2.83 -23.84 -17.61
C TRP A 506 -1.67 -22.86 -17.82
N ILE A 507 -0.50 -23.17 -17.26
CA ILE A 507 0.74 -22.39 -17.46
C ILE A 507 1.22 -22.50 -18.92
N GLY A 508 0.92 -23.61 -19.61
CA GLY A 508 1.14 -23.80 -21.04
C GLY A 508 0.17 -23.01 -21.92
N ILE A 509 -1.03 -22.65 -21.46
CA ILE A 509 -1.90 -21.71 -22.19
C ILE A 509 -1.35 -20.27 -22.13
N LEU A 510 -0.56 -19.97 -21.09
CA LEU A 510 0.04 -18.66 -20.74
C LEU A 510 1.41 -18.26 -21.35
N PRO A 511 2.29 -19.11 -21.93
CA PRO A 511 3.53 -18.70 -22.56
C PRO A 511 3.20 -18.38 -24.03
N LEU A 512 2.42 -17.34 -24.21
CA LEU A 512 2.44 -16.51 -25.42
C LEU A 512 2.72 -15.07 -25.02
N HIS A 513 3.61 -14.95 -24.03
CA HIS A 513 4.01 -13.71 -23.40
C HIS A 513 5.02 -12.89 -24.23
N THR A 514 5.36 -13.35 -25.44
CA THR A 514 6.22 -12.64 -26.41
C THR A 514 5.48 -12.40 -27.73
N ALA A 515 4.92 -13.41 -28.38
CA ALA A 515 4.37 -13.23 -29.73
C ALA A 515 3.09 -12.36 -29.85
N ALA A 516 2.30 -12.19 -28.78
CA ALA A 516 1.11 -11.31 -28.82
C ALA A 516 1.46 -9.83 -28.62
N VAL A 517 2.59 -9.53 -27.97
CA VAL A 517 3.13 -8.18 -27.86
C VAL A 517 3.95 -7.84 -29.11
N ASP A 518 4.67 -8.82 -29.68
CA ASP A 518 5.38 -8.66 -30.95
C ASP A 518 4.42 -8.48 -32.15
N ALA A 519 3.22 -9.10 -32.13
CA ALA A 519 2.24 -8.95 -33.19
C ALA A 519 1.46 -7.62 -33.17
N MET A 520 1.45 -6.90 -32.03
CA MET A 520 0.82 -5.55 -31.94
C MET A 520 1.83 -4.40 -32.05
N LEU A 521 3.13 -4.70 -32.19
CA LEU A 521 4.19 -3.71 -32.39
C LEU A 521 4.71 -3.67 -33.85
N VAL A 522 4.06 -4.39 -34.77
CA VAL A 522 4.42 -4.48 -36.20
C VAL A 522 3.37 -3.81 -37.11
N GLU A 523 2.29 -3.26 -36.55
CA GLU A 523 1.49 -2.17 -37.15
C GLU A 523 1.63 -0.94 -36.27
#